data_AF-A0AAX6FTU2-F1
#
_entry.id   AF-A0AAX6FTU2-F1
#
_cell.length_a   1.000
_cell.length_b   1.000
_cell.length_c   1.000
_cell.angle_alpha   90.00
_cell.angle_beta   90.00
_cell.angle_gamma   90.00
#
_symmetry.space_group_name_H-M   'P 1'
#
loop_
_entity.id
_entity.type
_entity.pdbx_description
1 polymer ?
#
loop_
_entity_poly.entity_id
_entity_poly.type
_entity_poly.pdbx_seq_one_letter_code
_entity_poly.pdbx_strand_id
1 'polypeptide(L)'
;MSMVNCITLNPTSRVSLASCRNAFTMVANLSLYAVALAVFTIYSAKGSVDIKIQYRWIAYFSILVGCCFVGIFLIGTKEPELKKQFQSDKICRISWGYWFRKVLYYQVAVVYMLTRLVTNVSQALLAFYVIDDLGMSHSSKALVPAFIYICSFIVSILLQEMRWTGWRLKSFFTAGAILWMFSGAGILILPSNMHNFMYILSVTIGVANALMTVTGISMQSVLVGQDLNGCAFVYGSLSFLDKFSCGLALYVLESYQGSTRTMDSHSVNHPADSTRFMGSRSLTHPSVNRVGLGLVPAACALLSAIVTYTMDLPDARSRPLIEPLLV
;
A
#
# COMPACT_ATOMS: atom_id res chain seq x y z
N MET A 1 -3.96 -8.07 -11.07
CA MET A 1 -2.75 -7.31 -11.45
C MET A 1 -2.35 -7.57 -12.91
N SER A 2 -2.20 -8.84 -13.32
CA SER A 2 -1.72 -9.23 -14.65
C SER A 2 -2.60 -8.79 -15.82
N MET A 3 -3.92 -8.82 -15.64
CA MET A 3 -4.89 -8.56 -16.72
C MET A 3 -4.76 -7.16 -17.34
N VAL A 4 -4.31 -6.15 -16.58
CA VAL A 4 -4.16 -4.77 -17.08
C VAL A 4 -3.21 -4.70 -18.28
N ASN A 5 -2.13 -5.48 -18.28
CA ASN A 5 -1.18 -5.47 -19.38
C ASN A 5 -1.73 -6.17 -20.63
N CYS A 6 -2.72 -7.05 -20.47
CA CYS A 6 -3.43 -7.70 -21.57
C CYS A 6 -4.47 -6.78 -22.21
N ILE A 7 -4.94 -5.75 -21.49
CA ILE A 7 -5.98 -4.81 -21.98
C ILE A 7 -5.38 -3.75 -22.93
N THR A 8 -4.16 -3.30 -22.69
CA THR A 8 -3.55 -2.22 -23.49
C THR A 8 -2.04 -2.37 -23.58
N LEU A 9 -1.50 -2.11 -24.76
CA LEU A 9 -0.04 -2.04 -25.00
C LEU A 9 0.51 -0.63 -24.78
N ASN A 10 -0.35 0.38 -24.67
CA ASN A 10 0.08 1.76 -24.47
C ASN A 10 0.52 1.97 -23.00
N PRO A 11 1.78 2.36 -22.74
CA PRO A 11 2.29 2.52 -21.38
C PRO A 11 1.55 3.60 -20.58
N THR A 12 1.11 4.69 -21.20
CA THR A 12 0.31 5.72 -20.52
C THR A 12 -1.05 5.17 -20.09
N SER A 13 -1.69 4.39 -20.95
CA SER A 13 -2.97 3.74 -20.62
C SER A 13 -2.82 2.70 -19.51
N ARG A 14 -1.70 1.96 -19.46
CA ARG A 14 -1.41 1.03 -18.34
C ARG A 14 -1.29 1.76 -17.00
N VAL A 15 -0.61 2.91 -16.99
CA VAL A 15 -0.47 3.72 -15.77
C VAL A 15 -1.83 4.29 -15.35
N SER A 16 -2.62 4.77 -16.30
CA SER A 16 -3.99 5.25 -16.08
C SER A 16 -4.88 4.15 -15.45
N LEU A 17 -4.85 2.94 -15.99
CA LEU A 17 -5.56 1.78 -15.44
C LEU A 17 -5.05 1.37 -14.04
N ALA A 18 -3.73 1.41 -13.81
CA ALA A 18 -3.15 1.15 -12.50
C ALA A 18 -3.59 2.21 -11.48
N SER A 19 -3.67 3.47 -11.89
CA SER A 19 -4.13 4.58 -11.07
C SER A 19 -5.60 4.47 -10.72
N CYS A 20 -6.45 4.18 -11.70
CA CYS A 20 -7.87 3.91 -11.50
C CYS A 20 -8.10 2.77 -10.51
N ARG A 21 -7.36 1.65 -10.66
CA ARG A 21 -7.44 0.54 -9.71
C ARG A 21 -7.04 0.96 -8.29
N ASN A 22 -6.00 1.78 -8.14
CA ASN A 22 -5.60 2.30 -6.84
C ASN A 22 -6.69 3.20 -6.24
N ALA A 23 -7.28 4.09 -7.04
CA ALA A 23 -8.39 4.95 -6.62
C ALA A 23 -9.56 4.13 -6.07
N PHE A 24 -10.02 3.10 -6.79
CA PHE A 24 -11.10 2.22 -6.31
C PHE A 24 -10.71 1.41 -5.08
N THR A 25 -9.44 1.07 -4.89
CA THR A 25 -8.96 0.44 -3.65
C THR A 25 -9.13 1.41 -2.46
N MET A 26 -8.84 2.69 -2.64
CA MET A 26 -9.04 3.71 -1.60
C MET A 26 -10.52 3.92 -1.28
N VAL A 27 -11.38 3.93 -2.30
CA VAL A 27 -12.85 3.99 -2.12
C VAL A 27 -13.35 2.78 -1.33
N ALA A 28 -12.87 1.57 -1.65
CA ALA A 28 -13.24 0.36 -0.92
C ALA A 28 -12.77 0.38 0.54
N ASN A 29 -11.56 0.88 0.81
CA ASN A 29 -11.10 1.06 2.18
C ASN A 29 -11.98 2.06 2.94
N LEU A 30 -12.26 3.22 2.35
CA LEU A 30 -13.10 4.26 2.97
C LEU A 30 -14.54 3.76 3.22
N SER A 31 -15.13 3.01 2.28
CA SER A 31 -16.46 2.44 2.45
C SER A 31 -16.49 1.41 3.59
N LEU A 32 -15.43 0.63 3.80
CA LEU A 32 -15.33 -0.28 4.94
C LEU A 32 -15.35 0.49 6.28
N TYR A 33 -14.66 1.63 6.38
CA TYR A 33 -14.73 2.50 7.57
C TYR A 33 -16.14 3.07 7.76
N ALA A 34 -16.81 3.48 6.69
CA ALA A 34 -18.18 3.98 6.75
C ALA A 34 -19.17 2.90 7.22
N VAL A 35 -19.03 1.66 6.70
CA VAL A 35 -19.83 0.50 7.12
C VAL A 35 -19.56 0.17 8.58
N ALA A 36 -18.30 0.12 9.00
CA ALA A 36 -17.94 -0.13 10.39
C ALA A 36 -18.56 0.92 11.33
N LEU A 37 -18.49 2.19 10.96
CA LEU A 37 -19.11 3.28 11.72
C LEU A 37 -20.62 3.11 11.81
N ALA A 38 -21.29 2.82 10.69
CA ALA A 38 -22.74 2.60 10.68
C ALA A 38 -23.16 1.40 11.57
N VAL A 39 -22.39 0.31 11.55
CA VAL A 39 -22.67 -0.84 12.41
C VAL A 39 -22.47 -0.48 13.89
N PHE A 40 -21.41 0.26 14.22
CA PHE A 40 -21.15 0.69 15.60
C PHE A 40 -22.17 1.70 16.14
N THR A 41 -22.78 2.54 15.29
CA THR A 41 -23.84 3.45 15.73
C THR A 41 -25.18 2.74 15.92
N ILE A 42 -25.50 1.76 15.07
CA ILE A 42 -26.75 0.98 15.15
C ILE A 42 -26.72 0.00 16.32
N TYR A 43 -25.60 -0.70 16.51
CA TYR A 43 -25.42 -1.66 17.59
C TYR A 43 -24.55 -1.06 18.68
N SER A 44 -25.14 -0.51 19.75
CA SER A 44 -24.37 -0.11 20.94
C SER A 44 -23.99 -1.34 21.76
N ALA A 45 -22.77 -1.86 21.57
CA ALA A 45 -22.26 -3.00 22.32
C ALA A 45 -22.01 -2.66 23.80
N LYS A 46 -22.57 -3.45 24.73
CA LYS A 46 -22.30 -3.33 26.18
C LYS A 46 -21.44 -4.48 26.71
N GLY A 47 -21.34 -5.59 25.97
CA GLY A 47 -20.52 -6.75 26.34
C GLY A 47 -19.69 -7.34 25.19
N SER A 48 -18.82 -8.29 25.53
CA SER A 48 -17.92 -8.96 24.57
C SER A 48 -18.66 -9.76 23.49
N VAL A 49 -19.87 -10.25 23.78
CA VAL A 49 -20.75 -10.93 22.82
C VAL A 49 -21.26 -9.95 21.75
N ASP A 50 -21.63 -8.74 22.15
CA ASP A 50 -22.13 -7.71 21.24
C ASP A 50 -21.04 -7.24 20.27
N ILE A 51 -19.78 -7.13 20.75
CA ILE A 51 -18.62 -6.81 19.92
C ILE A 51 -18.46 -7.87 18.82
N LYS A 52 -18.54 -9.17 19.16
CA LYS A 52 -18.47 -10.25 18.15
C LYS A 52 -19.57 -10.11 17.10
N ILE A 53 -20.79 -9.74 17.51
CA ILE A 53 -21.92 -9.54 16.60
C ILE A 53 -21.68 -8.34 15.66
N GLN A 54 -21.17 -7.22 16.17
CA GLN A 54 -20.81 -6.07 15.34
C GLN A 54 -19.80 -6.44 14.23
N TYR A 55 -18.68 -7.09 14.60
CA TYR A 55 -17.67 -7.49 13.62
C TYR A 55 -18.19 -8.52 12.61
N ARG A 56 -19.12 -9.41 13.02
CA ARG A 56 -19.80 -10.33 12.09
C ARG A 56 -20.63 -9.58 11.06
N TRP A 57 -21.40 -8.57 11.46
CA TRP A 57 -22.18 -7.75 10.53
C TRP A 57 -21.29 -6.99 9.53
N ILE A 58 -20.19 -6.41 10.00
CA ILE A 58 -19.19 -5.75 9.13
C ILE A 58 -18.64 -6.75 8.11
N ALA A 59 -18.28 -7.97 8.55
CA ALA A 59 -17.79 -9.02 7.67
C ALA A 59 -18.84 -9.48 6.64
N TYR A 60 -20.09 -9.73 7.06
CA TYR A 60 -21.16 -10.14 6.16
C TYR A 60 -21.45 -9.09 5.09
N PHE A 61 -21.50 -7.81 5.47
CA PHE A 61 -21.70 -6.73 4.50
C PHE A 61 -20.53 -6.64 3.51
N SER A 62 -19.28 -6.74 3.99
CA SER A 62 -18.10 -6.73 3.13
C SER A 62 -18.07 -7.91 2.16
N ILE A 63 -18.46 -9.12 2.61
CA ILE A 63 -18.56 -10.31 1.76
C ILE A 63 -19.64 -10.11 0.70
N LEU A 64 -20.83 -9.61 1.10
CA LEU A 64 -21.93 -9.38 0.18
C LEU A 64 -21.52 -8.42 -0.96
N VAL A 65 -20.96 -7.26 -0.62
CA VAL A 65 -20.49 -6.28 -1.61
C VAL A 65 -19.39 -6.87 -2.49
N GLY A 66 -18.43 -7.59 -1.91
CA GLY A 66 -17.38 -8.28 -2.66
C GLY A 66 -17.93 -9.31 -3.65
N CYS A 67 -18.89 -10.14 -3.22
CA CYS A 67 -19.58 -11.12 -4.08
C CYS A 67 -20.33 -10.45 -5.24
N CYS A 68 -20.97 -9.30 -5.00
CA CYS A 68 -21.62 -8.53 -6.07
C CYS A 68 -20.61 -8.10 -7.15
N PHE A 69 -19.47 -7.53 -6.76
CA PHE A 69 -18.42 -7.13 -7.71
C PHE A 69 -17.78 -8.32 -8.43
N VAL A 70 -17.60 -9.46 -7.74
CA VAL A 70 -17.14 -10.69 -8.39
C VAL A 70 -18.15 -11.18 -9.43
N GLY A 71 -19.46 -11.14 -9.13
CA GLY A 71 -20.51 -11.47 -10.08
C GLY A 71 -20.50 -10.55 -11.31
N ILE A 72 -20.38 -9.24 -11.09
CA ILE A 72 -20.24 -8.24 -12.17
C ILE A 72 -19.00 -8.55 -13.01
N PHE A 73 -17.86 -8.86 -12.38
CA PHE A 73 -16.64 -9.20 -13.09
C PHE A 73 -16.78 -10.47 -13.93
N LEU A 74 -17.35 -11.55 -13.38
CA LEU A 74 -17.50 -12.82 -14.08
C LEU A 74 -18.49 -12.75 -15.24
N ILE A 75 -19.57 -11.97 -15.12
CA ILE A 75 -20.59 -11.82 -16.17
C ILE A 75 -20.17 -10.76 -17.20
N GLY A 76 -19.59 -9.64 -16.73
CA GLY A 76 -19.27 -8.48 -17.56
C GLY A 76 -17.94 -8.59 -18.31
N THR A 77 -16.98 -9.37 -17.80
CA THR A 77 -15.69 -9.55 -18.47
C THR A 77 -15.82 -10.67 -19.50
N LYS A 78 -16.09 -10.30 -20.75
CA LYS A 78 -15.97 -11.24 -21.87
C LYS A 78 -14.48 -11.55 -22.06
N GLU A 79 -14.11 -12.81 -21.90
CA GLU A 79 -12.76 -13.24 -22.23
C GLU A 79 -12.55 -13.09 -23.73
N PRO A 80 -11.47 -12.45 -24.19
CA PRO A 80 -11.15 -12.42 -25.60
C PRO A 80 -10.93 -13.87 -26.04
N GLU A 81 -11.77 -14.35 -26.97
CA GLU A 81 -11.50 -15.62 -27.64
C GLU A 81 -10.11 -15.50 -28.28
N LEU A 82 -9.19 -16.35 -27.83
CA LEU A 82 -7.84 -16.41 -28.35
C LEU A 82 -7.95 -16.69 -29.86
N LYS A 83 -7.89 -15.65 -30.71
CA LYS A 83 -7.82 -15.81 -32.16
C LYS A 83 -6.66 -16.76 -32.42
N LYS A 84 -6.97 -18.00 -32.82
CA LYS A 84 -6.07 -19.02 -33.39
C LYS A 84 -5.53 -18.57 -34.74
N GLN A 85 -5.10 -17.32 -34.85
CA GLN A 85 -4.74 -16.69 -36.11
C GLN A 85 -3.28 -16.26 -36.09
N PHE A 86 -2.41 -17.18 -35.64
CA PHE A 86 -1.09 -17.44 -36.21
C PHE A 86 -0.79 -18.92 -35.94
N GLN A 87 -1.12 -19.78 -36.92
CA GLN A 87 -0.48 -21.07 -37.04
C GLN A 87 1.04 -20.85 -37.11
N SER A 88 1.79 -21.76 -36.48
CA SER A 88 3.20 -22.02 -36.76
C SER A 88 4.22 -20.99 -36.27
N ASP A 89 4.28 -20.79 -34.96
CA ASP A 89 5.54 -21.00 -34.24
C ASP A 89 5.19 -21.45 -32.83
N LYS A 90 5.98 -22.37 -32.26
CA LYS A 90 5.80 -22.88 -30.90
C LYS A 90 5.44 -21.71 -29.99
N ILE A 91 4.34 -21.80 -29.21
CA ILE A 91 4.10 -20.90 -28.08
C ILE A 91 5.35 -21.03 -27.21
N CYS A 92 6.29 -20.13 -27.41
CA CYS A 92 7.56 -20.14 -26.71
C CYS A 92 7.23 -19.58 -25.34
N ARG A 93 6.71 -20.45 -24.46
CA ARG A 93 6.52 -20.16 -23.06
C ARG A 93 7.88 -19.68 -22.58
N ILE A 94 7.95 -18.40 -22.22
CA ILE A 94 9.17 -17.81 -21.67
C ILE A 94 9.52 -18.67 -20.45
N SER A 95 10.65 -19.38 -20.54
CA SER A 95 11.14 -20.17 -19.42
C SER A 95 11.34 -19.25 -18.23
N TRP A 96 10.94 -19.68 -17.03
CA TRP A 96 11.01 -18.85 -15.82
C TRP A 96 12.44 -18.34 -15.57
N GLY A 97 13.45 -19.12 -15.97
CA GLY A 97 14.86 -18.76 -15.94
C GLY A 97 15.22 -17.48 -16.71
N TYR A 98 14.43 -17.08 -17.71
CA TYR A 98 14.63 -15.83 -18.44
C TYR A 98 14.51 -14.60 -17.54
N TRP A 99 13.50 -14.57 -16.66
CA TRP A 99 13.25 -13.43 -15.78
C TRP A 99 14.35 -13.26 -14.74
N PHE A 100 14.87 -14.37 -14.21
CA PHE A 100 15.98 -14.38 -13.27
C PHE A 100 17.31 -13.90 -13.87
N ARG A 101 17.43 -13.80 -15.20
CA ARG A 101 18.62 -13.19 -15.84
C ARG A 101 18.50 -11.67 -16.01
N LYS A 102 17.30 -11.10 -15.91
CA LYS A 102 17.08 -9.66 -16.11
C LYS A 102 17.34 -8.88 -14.81
N VAL A 103 18.31 -7.98 -14.82
CA VAL A 103 18.57 -7.06 -13.69
C VAL A 103 17.35 -6.21 -13.36
N LEU A 104 16.63 -5.73 -14.37
CA LEU A 104 15.42 -4.91 -14.20
C LEU A 104 14.32 -5.63 -13.41
N TYR A 105 14.24 -6.97 -13.50
CA TYR A 105 13.28 -7.76 -12.73
C TYR A 105 13.51 -7.59 -11.23
N TYR A 106 14.77 -7.70 -10.79
CA TYR A 106 15.14 -7.54 -9.38
C TYR A 106 14.95 -6.10 -8.89
N GLN A 107 15.34 -5.11 -9.69
CA GLN A 107 15.14 -3.70 -9.34
C GLN A 107 13.65 -3.41 -9.10
N VAL A 108 12.78 -3.84 -10.03
CA VAL A 108 11.33 -3.61 -9.93
C VAL A 108 10.72 -4.43 -8.79
N ALA A 109 11.20 -5.65 -8.55
CA ALA A 109 10.75 -6.45 -7.43
C ALA A 109 11.06 -5.78 -6.09
N VAL A 110 12.28 -5.25 -5.91
CA VAL A 110 12.67 -4.53 -4.69
C VAL A 110 11.85 -3.25 -4.52
N VAL A 111 11.71 -2.42 -5.56
CA VAL A 111 10.90 -1.20 -5.51
C VAL A 111 9.44 -1.51 -5.18
N TYR A 112 8.86 -2.52 -5.82
CA TYR A 112 7.51 -2.96 -5.54
C TYR A 112 7.36 -3.43 -4.09
N MET A 113 8.23 -4.34 -3.63
CA MET A 113 8.20 -4.87 -2.27
C MET A 113 8.34 -3.75 -1.22
N LEU A 114 9.30 -2.84 -1.38
CA LEU A 114 9.51 -1.73 -0.45
C LEU A 114 8.31 -0.78 -0.43
N THR A 115 7.71 -0.49 -1.58
CA THR A 115 6.49 0.31 -1.66
C THR A 115 5.33 -0.33 -0.91
N ARG A 116 5.15 -1.65 -1.05
CA ARG A 116 4.11 -2.40 -0.35
C ARG A 116 4.38 -2.46 1.16
N LEU A 117 5.64 -2.57 1.54
CA LEU A 117 6.07 -2.56 2.94
C LEU A 117 5.76 -1.20 3.60
N VAL A 118 6.09 -0.10 2.91
CA VAL A 118 5.75 1.27 3.31
C VAL A 118 4.25 1.41 3.59
N THR A 119 3.39 0.98 2.67
CA THR A 119 1.93 1.14 2.84
C THR A 119 1.37 0.19 3.90
N ASN A 120 1.84 -1.05 3.96
CA ASN A 120 1.25 -2.05 4.86
C ASN A 120 1.69 -1.86 6.31
N VAL A 121 2.97 -1.57 6.55
CA VAL A 121 3.49 -1.29 7.90
C VAL A 121 2.89 -0.01 8.44
N SER A 122 2.82 1.05 7.62
CA SER A 122 2.24 2.31 8.07
C SER A 122 0.77 2.13 8.45
N GLN A 123 -0.04 1.47 7.63
CA GLN A 123 -1.46 1.23 7.94
C GLN A 123 -1.67 0.35 9.18
N ALA A 124 -0.82 -0.67 9.39
CA ALA A 124 -0.93 -1.57 10.54
C ALA A 124 -0.63 -0.85 11.87
N LEU A 125 0.36 0.05 11.88
CA LEU A 125 0.81 0.72 13.11
C LEU A 125 0.12 2.07 13.37
N LEU A 126 -0.50 2.66 12.36
CA LEU A 126 -1.09 4.01 12.42
C LEU A 126 -2.07 4.17 13.58
N ALA A 127 -2.99 3.23 13.76
CA ALA A 127 -4.01 3.31 14.80
C ALA A 127 -3.43 3.20 16.22
N PHE A 128 -2.36 2.41 16.39
CA PHE A 128 -1.65 2.30 17.67
C PHE A 128 -0.89 3.59 17.97
N TYR A 129 -0.18 4.14 16.99
CA TYR A 129 0.54 5.40 17.17
C TYR A 129 -0.38 6.59 17.52
N VAL A 130 -1.49 6.75 16.80
CA VAL A 130 -2.43 7.87 17.04
C VAL A 130 -2.98 7.87 18.47
N ILE A 131 -3.09 6.69 19.09
CA ILE A 131 -3.79 6.52 20.36
C ILE A 131 -2.84 6.34 21.51
N ASP A 132 -1.91 5.39 21.39
CA ASP A 132 -1.00 5.04 22.46
C ASP A 132 0.12 6.08 22.59
N ASP A 133 0.57 6.67 21.48
CA ASP A 133 1.68 7.64 21.48
C ASP A 133 1.24 9.10 21.50
N LEU A 134 0.22 9.44 20.70
CA LEU A 134 -0.28 10.82 20.64
C LEU A 134 -1.36 11.11 21.68
N GLY A 135 -2.01 10.09 22.24
CA GLY A 135 -3.10 10.27 23.20
C GLY A 135 -4.35 10.91 22.58
N MET A 136 -4.56 10.79 21.26
CA MET A 136 -5.74 11.37 20.61
C MET A 136 -7.01 10.63 21.01
N SER A 137 -8.16 11.30 20.82
CA SER A 137 -9.47 10.70 21.04
C SER A 137 -9.65 9.41 20.21
N HIS A 138 -10.48 8.48 20.71
CA HIS A 138 -10.77 7.24 19.99
C HIS A 138 -11.37 7.46 18.57
N SER A 139 -12.03 8.60 18.33
CA SER A 139 -12.53 8.99 17.01
C SER A 139 -11.40 9.20 15.98
N SER A 140 -10.22 9.63 16.42
CA SER A 140 -9.08 9.89 15.56
C SER A 140 -8.52 8.63 14.87
N LYS A 141 -8.81 7.42 15.41
CA LYS A 141 -8.46 6.15 14.75
C LYS A 141 -9.13 5.97 13.39
N ALA A 142 -10.28 6.59 13.18
CA ALA A 142 -11.01 6.54 11.91
C ALA A 142 -10.71 7.76 11.02
N LEU A 143 -10.61 8.95 11.63
CA LEU A 143 -10.38 10.19 10.88
C LEU A 143 -9.01 10.23 10.19
N VAL A 144 -7.94 9.80 10.87
CA VAL A 144 -6.58 9.86 10.29
C VAL A 144 -6.45 8.94 9.06
N PRO A 145 -6.85 7.65 9.09
CA PRO A 145 -6.93 6.84 7.87
C PRO A 145 -7.85 7.44 6.81
N ALA A 146 -9.00 8.03 7.18
CA ALA A 146 -9.91 8.64 6.21
C ALA A 146 -9.24 9.77 5.42
N PHE A 147 -8.50 10.67 6.07
CA PHE A 147 -7.72 11.70 5.37
C PHE A 147 -6.67 11.10 4.43
N ILE A 148 -5.93 10.07 4.88
CA ILE A 148 -4.95 9.36 4.03
C ILE A 148 -5.63 8.82 2.78
N TYR A 149 -6.77 8.13 2.93
CA TYR A 149 -7.48 7.51 1.81
C TYR A 149 -8.12 8.53 0.86
N ILE A 150 -8.72 9.61 1.38
CA ILE A 150 -9.31 10.68 0.56
C ILE A 150 -8.22 11.38 -0.25
N CYS A 151 -7.12 11.77 0.38
CA CYS A 151 -6.00 12.41 -0.33
C CYS A 151 -5.37 11.45 -1.34
N SER A 152 -5.17 10.18 -0.97
CA SER A 152 -4.66 9.16 -1.89
C SER A 152 -5.59 8.92 -3.07
N PHE A 153 -6.90 8.97 -2.88
CA PHE A 153 -7.90 8.86 -3.94
C PHE A 153 -7.78 10.03 -4.92
N ILE A 154 -7.80 11.28 -4.41
CA ILE A 154 -7.69 12.49 -5.24
C ILE A 154 -6.42 12.45 -6.08
N VAL A 155 -5.27 12.15 -5.47
CA VAL A 155 -4.00 12.04 -6.21
C VAL A 155 -4.06 10.93 -7.26
N SER A 156 -4.67 9.78 -6.95
CA SER A 156 -4.81 8.69 -7.94
C SER A 156 -5.66 9.11 -9.15
N ILE A 157 -6.73 9.89 -8.95
CA ILE A 157 -7.51 10.43 -10.06
C ILE A 157 -6.68 11.43 -10.89
N LEU A 158 -5.93 12.32 -10.23
CA LEU A 158 -5.07 13.28 -10.93
C LEU A 158 -4.00 12.59 -11.78
N LEU A 159 -3.37 11.53 -11.26
CA LEU A 159 -2.36 10.74 -11.97
C LEU A 159 -2.91 10.01 -13.20
N GLN A 160 -4.21 9.74 -13.23
CA GLN A 160 -4.88 9.03 -14.33
C GLN A 160 -4.87 9.84 -15.64
N GLU A 161 -5.01 11.17 -15.53
CA GLU A 161 -5.12 12.11 -16.67
C GLU A 161 -3.75 12.50 -17.26
N MET A 162 -2.65 12.13 -16.59
CA MET A 162 -1.32 12.53 -16.98
C MET A 162 -0.75 11.66 -18.10
N ARG A 163 0.05 12.28 -18.99
CA ARG A 163 0.86 11.55 -19.98
C ARG A 163 2.13 11.01 -19.32
N TRP A 164 2.39 9.72 -19.48
CA TRP A 164 3.46 9.02 -18.78
C TRP A 164 4.63 8.66 -19.70
N THR A 165 5.84 8.97 -19.23
CA THR A 165 7.12 8.55 -19.79
C THR A 165 7.94 7.84 -18.71
N GLY A 166 8.98 7.09 -19.09
CA GLY A 166 9.84 6.37 -18.13
C GLY A 166 10.47 7.33 -17.12
N TRP A 167 10.95 8.48 -17.58
CA TRP A 167 11.49 9.52 -16.70
C TRP A 167 10.45 10.12 -15.75
N ARG A 168 9.24 10.46 -16.24
CA ARG A 168 8.15 10.96 -15.37
C ARG A 168 7.78 9.93 -14.32
N LEU A 169 7.75 8.65 -14.67
CA LEU A 169 7.44 7.59 -13.72
C LEU A 169 8.44 7.55 -12.55
N LYS A 170 9.74 7.66 -12.84
CA LYS A 170 10.78 7.76 -11.80
C LYS A 170 10.66 9.04 -10.99
N SER A 171 10.40 10.17 -11.63
CA SER A 171 10.29 11.47 -10.95
C SER A 171 9.10 11.50 -9.96
N PHE A 172 7.92 11.03 -10.37
CA PHE A 172 6.77 10.96 -9.48
C PHE A 172 6.95 9.92 -8.35
N PHE A 173 7.60 8.78 -8.64
CA PHE A 173 7.93 7.79 -7.61
C PHE A 173 8.87 8.39 -6.54
N THR A 174 9.96 9.03 -6.98
CA THR A 174 10.94 9.66 -6.08
C THR A 174 10.37 10.83 -5.31
N ALA A 175 9.49 11.65 -5.92
CA ALA A 175 8.74 12.68 -5.20
C ALA A 175 7.87 12.08 -4.07
N GLY A 176 7.17 10.98 -4.34
CA GLY A 176 6.41 10.24 -3.31
C GLY A 176 7.30 9.72 -2.19
N ALA A 177 8.47 9.17 -2.52
CA ALA A 177 9.43 8.69 -1.52
C ALA A 177 9.99 9.82 -0.64
N ILE A 178 10.30 10.99 -1.21
CA ILE A 178 10.75 12.17 -0.45
C ILE A 178 9.66 12.67 0.50
N LEU A 179 8.41 12.74 0.02
CA LEU A 179 7.28 13.09 0.87
C LEU A 179 7.14 12.11 2.04
N TRP A 180 7.35 10.81 1.81
CA TRP A 180 7.34 9.84 2.90
C TRP A 180 8.52 10.00 3.85
N MET A 181 9.72 10.32 3.37
CA MET A 181 10.83 10.61 4.29
C MET A 181 10.49 11.80 5.20
N PHE A 182 9.88 12.85 4.64
CA PHE A 182 9.43 14.00 5.42
C PHE A 182 8.33 13.64 6.42
N SER A 183 7.30 12.90 5.99
CA SER A 183 6.22 12.47 6.88
C SER A 183 6.74 11.52 7.98
N GLY A 184 7.67 10.63 7.66
CA GLY A 184 8.30 9.72 8.63
C GLY A 184 9.13 10.46 9.68
N ALA A 185 9.94 11.44 9.26
CA ALA A 185 10.66 12.32 10.19
C ALA A 185 9.70 13.13 11.07
N GLY A 186 8.61 13.63 10.48
CA GLY A 186 7.53 14.30 11.21
C GLY A 186 6.94 13.42 12.30
N ILE A 187 6.62 12.16 11.99
CA ILE A 187 6.10 11.18 12.96
C ILE A 187 7.10 10.90 14.10
N LEU A 188 8.39 10.82 13.80
CA LEU A 188 9.41 10.59 14.83
C LEU A 188 9.51 11.77 15.82
N ILE A 189 9.42 13.00 15.33
CA ILE A 189 9.65 14.22 16.13
C ILE A 189 8.36 14.72 16.81
N LEU A 190 7.18 14.35 16.32
CA LEU A 190 5.91 14.96 16.73
C LEU A 190 5.56 14.70 18.21
N PRO A 191 5.52 15.73 19.09
CA PRO A 191 5.14 15.55 20.48
C PRO A 191 3.62 15.43 20.64
N SER A 192 3.16 14.76 21.71
CA SER A 192 1.73 14.55 22.02
C SER A 192 0.94 15.86 22.21
N ASN A 193 1.60 16.92 22.70
CA ASN A 193 0.99 18.25 22.85
C ASN A 193 0.53 18.84 21.49
N MET A 194 1.19 18.46 20.40
CA MET A 194 0.96 19.00 19.05
C MET A 194 0.25 17.97 18.14
N HIS A 195 -0.59 17.09 18.72
CA HIS A 195 -1.25 16.00 17.99
C HIS A 195 -2.10 16.45 16.78
N ASN A 196 -2.56 17.70 16.73
CA ASN A 196 -3.28 18.26 15.58
C ASN A 196 -2.47 18.25 14.27
N PHE A 197 -1.14 18.33 14.34
CA PHE A 197 -0.29 18.24 13.14
C PHE A 197 -0.35 16.86 12.49
N MET A 198 -0.84 15.83 13.20
CA MET A 198 -1.06 14.51 12.62
C MET A 198 -2.06 14.55 11.45
N TYR A 199 -3.04 15.47 11.46
CA TYR A 199 -3.97 15.62 10.33
C TYR A 199 -3.25 16.15 9.08
N ILE A 200 -2.31 17.09 9.24
CA ILE A 200 -1.49 17.59 8.12
C ILE A 200 -0.54 16.48 7.61
N LEU A 201 0.07 15.73 8.53
CA LEU A 201 0.88 14.57 8.17
C LEU A 201 0.06 13.50 7.43
N SER A 202 -1.19 13.27 7.84
CA SER A 202 -2.07 12.28 7.19
C SER A 202 -2.34 12.62 5.71
N VAL A 203 -2.46 13.91 5.37
CA VAL A 203 -2.60 14.37 3.98
C VAL A 203 -1.34 14.07 3.18
N THR A 204 -0.16 14.43 3.71
CA THR A 204 1.13 14.18 3.03
C THR A 204 1.43 12.69 2.87
N ILE A 205 1.07 11.87 3.86
CA ILE A 205 1.13 10.40 3.80
C ILE A 205 0.22 9.86 2.69
N GLY A 206 -1.01 10.39 2.58
CA GLY A 206 -1.94 10.02 1.51
C GLY A 206 -1.38 10.31 0.12
N VAL A 207 -0.80 11.49 -0.07
CA VAL A 207 -0.14 11.88 -1.32
C VAL A 207 1.06 10.97 -1.61
N ALA A 208 1.95 10.75 -0.64
CA ALA A 208 3.12 9.89 -0.78
C ALA A 208 2.75 8.45 -1.15
N ASN A 209 1.76 7.88 -0.47
CA ASN A 209 1.26 6.53 -0.72
C ASN A 209 0.69 6.39 -2.13
N ALA A 210 -0.13 7.34 -2.60
CA ALA A 210 -0.66 7.32 -3.95
C ALA A 210 0.46 7.37 -5.00
N LEU A 211 1.39 8.32 -4.85
CA LEU A 211 2.50 8.50 -5.76
C LEU A 211 3.34 7.23 -5.87
N MET A 212 3.83 6.69 -4.75
CA MET A 212 4.66 5.48 -4.77
C MET A 212 3.90 4.25 -5.27
N THR A 213 2.66 4.05 -4.83
CA THR A 213 1.88 2.84 -5.15
C THR A 213 1.50 2.80 -6.64
N VAL A 214 0.98 3.89 -7.18
CA VAL A 214 0.57 3.96 -8.60
C VAL A 214 1.77 3.82 -9.51
N THR A 215 2.84 4.56 -9.25
CA THR A 215 4.04 4.54 -10.09
C THR A 215 4.82 3.24 -9.96
N GLY A 216 4.94 2.66 -8.75
CA GLY A 216 5.59 1.36 -8.53
C GLY A 216 4.86 0.20 -9.21
N ILE A 217 3.52 0.18 -9.17
CA ILE A 217 2.72 -0.80 -9.91
C ILE A 217 2.88 -0.62 -11.41
N SER A 218 3.00 0.63 -11.86
CA SER A 218 3.20 0.93 -13.27
C SER A 218 4.59 0.51 -13.75
N MET A 219 5.63 0.58 -12.91
CA MET A 219 6.96 0.00 -13.20
C MET A 219 6.89 -1.52 -13.39
N GLN A 220 6.06 -2.22 -12.62
CA GLN A 220 5.78 -3.65 -12.82
C GLN A 220 5.12 -3.92 -14.19
N SER A 221 4.20 -3.05 -14.60
CA SER A 221 3.58 -3.11 -15.93
C SER A 221 4.57 -2.81 -17.08
N VAL A 222 5.54 -1.92 -16.85
CA VAL A 222 6.61 -1.62 -17.82
C VAL A 222 7.60 -2.79 -17.92
N LEU A 223 7.96 -3.42 -16.80
CA LEU A 223 8.83 -4.60 -16.76
C LEU A 223 8.29 -5.75 -17.63
N VAL A 224 6.99 -6.02 -17.52
CA VAL A 224 6.33 -7.06 -18.33
C VAL A 224 6.24 -6.64 -19.79
N GLY A 225 5.99 -5.36 -20.08
CA GLY A 225 6.02 -4.85 -21.44
C GLY A 225 5.09 -5.61 -22.39
N GLN A 226 5.63 -6.05 -23.52
CA GLN A 226 4.90 -6.84 -24.53
C GLN A 226 4.98 -8.36 -24.27
N ASP A 227 5.81 -8.80 -23.32
CA ASP A 227 6.08 -10.22 -23.02
C ASP A 227 4.99 -10.83 -22.12
N LEU A 228 3.75 -10.86 -22.60
CA LEU A 228 2.56 -11.27 -21.83
C LEU A 228 2.61 -12.75 -21.40
N ASN A 229 3.30 -13.62 -22.15
CA ASN A 229 3.41 -15.06 -21.86
C ASN A 229 4.07 -15.37 -20.49
N GLY A 230 4.86 -14.44 -19.94
CA GLY A 230 5.49 -14.58 -18.62
C GLY A 230 4.87 -13.71 -17.52
N CYS A 231 3.82 -12.94 -17.83
CA CYS A 231 3.31 -11.92 -16.91
C CYS A 231 2.76 -12.51 -15.61
N ALA A 232 2.06 -13.65 -15.68
CA ALA A 232 1.47 -14.30 -14.51
C ALA A 232 2.54 -14.70 -13.49
N PHE A 233 3.68 -15.24 -13.95
CA PHE A 233 4.82 -15.57 -13.10
C PHE A 233 5.44 -14.32 -12.47
N VAL A 234 5.65 -13.25 -13.24
CA VAL A 234 6.22 -11.98 -12.71
C VAL A 234 5.29 -11.39 -11.66
N TYR A 235 3.99 -11.22 -11.96
CA TYR A 235 3.05 -10.68 -10.99
C TYR A 235 2.89 -11.58 -9.75
N GLY A 236 2.88 -12.89 -9.94
CA GLY A 236 2.78 -13.87 -8.86
C GLY A 236 3.99 -13.85 -7.93
N SER A 237 5.20 -13.92 -8.48
CA SER A 237 6.46 -13.88 -7.71
C SER A 237 6.63 -12.56 -6.95
N LEU A 238 6.40 -11.41 -7.59
CA LEU A 238 6.46 -10.11 -6.93
C LEU A 238 5.42 -9.98 -5.81
N SER A 239 4.20 -10.49 -6.03
CA SER A 239 3.13 -10.51 -5.02
C SER A 239 3.28 -11.60 -3.95
N PHE A 240 4.25 -12.50 -4.10
CA PHE A 240 4.63 -13.45 -3.07
C PHE A 240 5.70 -12.83 -2.18
N LEU A 241 6.72 -12.22 -2.79
CA LEU A 241 7.79 -11.52 -2.11
C LEU A 241 7.25 -10.36 -1.25
N ASP A 242 6.27 -9.59 -1.75
CA ASP A 242 5.68 -8.50 -0.96
C ASP A 242 4.97 -9.01 0.30
N LYS A 243 4.13 -10.05 0.20
CA LYS A 243 3.39 -10.63 1.33
C LYS A 243 4.32 -11.27 2.34
N PHE A 244 5.31 -12.03 1.86
CA PHE A 244 6.31 -12.64 2.72
C PHE A 244 7.10 -11.56 3.49
N SER A 245 7.58 -10.53 2.79
CA SER A 245 8.33 -9.43 3.42
C SER A 245 7.47 -8.63 4.41
N CYS A 246 6.21 -8.33 4.08
CA CYS A 246 5.31 -7.60 4.97
C CYS A 246 4.98 -8.43 6.23
N GLY A 247 4.70 -9.72 6.06
CA GLY A 247 4.43 -10.62 7.18
C GLY A 247 5.62 -10.73 8.13
N LEU A 248 6.83 -10.91 7.58
CA LEU A 248 8.06 -10.97 8.38
C LEU A 248 8.33 -9.65 9.12
N ALA A 249 8.19 -8.51 8.44
CA ALA A 249 8.42 -7.21 9.06
C ALA A 249 7.44 -6.92 10.20
N LEU A 250 6.15 -7.21 10.01
CA LEU A 250 5.13 -7.04 11.06
C LEU A 250 5.35 -7.99 12.23
N TYR A 251 5.70 -9.25 11.97
CA TYR A 251 6.05 -10.20 13.03
C TYR A 251 7.22 -9.71 13.89
N VAL A 252 8.28 -9.21 13.25
CA VAL A 252 9.44 -8.64 13.95
C VAL A 252 9.04 -7.41 14.77
N LEU A 253 8.30 -6.47 14.19
CA LEU A 253 7.82 -5.27 14.88
C LEU A 253 6.96 -5.62 16.11
N GLU A 254 6.03 -6.56 15.97
CA GLU A 254 5.16 -7.03 17.04
C GLU A 254 5.94 -7.74 18.15
N SER A 255 6.96 -8.55 17.79
CA SER A 255 7.82 -9.22 18.78
C SER A 255 8.59 -8.23 19.67
N TYR A 256 9.05 -7.12 19.10
CA TYR A 256 9.69 -6.05 19.87
C TYR A 256 8.70 -5.31 20.76
N GLN A 257 7.48 -5.04 20.28
CA GLN A 257 6.42 -4.42 21.09
C GLN A 257 6.07 -5.29 22.31
N GLY A 258 5.93 -6.61 22.12
CA GLY A 258 5.62 -7.56 23.20
C GLY A 258 6.73 -7.64 24.25
N SER A 259 7.99 -7.61 23.82
CA SER A 259 9.16 -7.63 24.72
C SER A 259 9.25 -6.36 25.58
N THR A 260 8.96 -5.19 25.01
CA THR A 260 8.96 -3.93 25.78
C THR A 260 7.85 -3.90 26.83
N ARG A 261 6.64 -4.37 26.50
CA ARG A 261 5.52 -4.42 27.47
C ARG A 261 5.79 -5.36 28.65
N THR A 262 6.46 -6.50 28.42
CA THR A 262 6.76 -7.46 29.48
C THR A 262 7.84 -6.95 30.44
N MET A 263 8.83 -6.20 29.96
CA MET A 263 9.82 -5.52 30.80
C MET A 263 9.20 -4.46 31.71
N ASP A 264 8.29 -3.64 31.17
CA ASP A 264 7.55 -2.67 31.98
C ASP A 264 6.74 -3.36 33.10
N SER A 265 6.08 -4.47 32.79
CA SER A 265 5.23 -5.22 33.73
C SER A 265 6.00 -5.78 34.93
N HIS A 266 7.24 -6.25 34.71
CA HIS A 266 8.09 -6.77 35.79
C HIS A 266 8.66 -5.67 36.70
N SER A 267 8.78 -4.44 36.19
CA SER A 267 9.26 -3.29 36.98
C SER A 267 8.19 -2.69 37.91
N VAL A 268 6.90 -2.98 37.67
CA VAL A 268 5.76 -2.46 38.45
C VAL A 268 5.50 -3.24 39.74
N ASN A 269 6.19 -4.36 39.97
CA ASN A 269 6.03 -5.16 41.20
C ASN A 269 6.74 -4.58 42.46
N HIS A 270 7.30 -3.36 42.39
CA HIS A 270 7.73 -2.61 43.57
C HIS A 270 6.81 -1.38 43.79
N PRO A 271 6.00 -1.36 44.88
CA PRO A 271 5.05 -0.28 45.13
C PRO A 271 5.74 0.87 45.86
N ALA A 272 6.38 1.76 45.11
CA ALA A 272 6.64 3.14 45.51
C ALA A 272 6.89 3.95 44.23
N ASP A 273 6.27 5.12 44.10
CA ASP A 273 6.47 6.10 43.02
C ASP A 273 5.67 5.95 41.70
N SER A 274 4.43 5.45 41.76
CA SER A 274 3.52 5.40 40.60
C SER A 274 2.93 6.75 40.13
N THR A 275 3.30 7.88 40.74
CA THR A 275 2.69 9.20 40.41
C THR A 275 3.60 10.18 39.66
N ARG A 276 4.86 9.81 39.35
CA ARG A 276 5.78 10.70 38.61
C ARG A 276 6.35 10.14 37.30
N PHE A 277 6.13 8.87 36.98
CA PHE A 277 6.80 8.24 35.84
C PHE A 277 6.05 8.32 34.49
N MET A 278 4.79 8.78 34.48
CA MET A 278 4.01 8.88 33.24
C MET A 278 4.33 10.15 32.42
N GLY A 279 5.00 11.14 33.02
CA GLY A 279 5.37 12.42 32.39
C GLY A 279 6.78 12.50 31.78
N SER A 280 7.64 11.49 31.99
CA SER A 280 9.06 11.53 31.61
C SER A 280 9.46 10.57 30.49
N ARG A 281 8.51 10.00 29.73
CA ARG A 281 8.80 9.12 28.58
C ARG A 281 9.28 9.82 27.31
N SER A 282 9.47 11.15 27.35
CA SER A 282 9.57 11.97 26.13
C SER A 282 10.94 11.95 25.43
N LEU A 283 12.06 11.55 26.05
CA LEU A 283 13.38 11.89 25.46
C LEU A 283 14.44 10.79 25.30
N THR A 284 14.29 9.55 25.81
CA THR A 284 15.43 8.59 25.74
C THR A 284 15.16 7.27 25.01
N HIS A 285 13.91 6.82 24.87
CA HIS A 285 13.60 5.66 24.01
C HIS A 285 12.29 5.89 23.23
N PRO A 286 12.36 6.14 21.91
CA PRO A 286 11.16 6.28 21.10
C PRO A 286 10.37 4.96 21.13
N SER A 287 9.05 5.04 21.26
CA SER A 287 8.20 3.86 21.30
C SER A 287 8.36 3.02 20.03
N VAL A 288 8.20 1.71 20.16
CA VAL A 288 8.31 0.79 19.02
C VAL A 288 7.29 1.14 17.91
N ASN A 289 6.12 1.67 18.28
CA ASN A 289 5.12 2.17 17.35
C ASN A 289 5.62 3.38 16.55
N ARG A 290 6.22 4.36 17.23
CA ARG A 290 6.76 5.57 16.60
C ARG A 290 7.92 5.25 15.66
N VAL A 291 8.84 4.39 16.10
CA VAL A 291 9.96 3.91 15.26
C VAL A 291 9.42 3.07 14.10
N GLY A 292 8.51 2.15 14.36
CA GLY A 292 7.93 1.28 13.34
C GLY A 292 7.12 2.03 12.29
N LEU A 293 6.36 3.06 12.68
CA LEU A 293 5.56 3.85 11.76
C LEU A 293 6.38 4.93 11.04
N GLY A 294 7.34 5.55 11.71
CA GLY A 294 8.13 6.65 11.15
C GLY A 294 9.37 6.17 10.40
N LEU A 295 10.23 5.39 11.05
CA LEU A 295 11.55 5.04 10.53
C LEU A 295 11.48 3.93 9.47
N VAL A 296 10.70 2.87 9.69
CA VAL A 296 10.67 1.72 8.77
C VAL A 296 10.14 2.14 7.38
N PRO A 297 8.99 2.82 7.25
CA PRO A 297 8.53 3.34 5.96
C PRO A 297 9.50 4.35 5.34
N ALA A 298 10.08 5.27 6.13
CA ALA A 298 11.03 6.25 5.60
C ALA A 298 12.30 5.59 5.03
N ALA A 299 12.87 4.60 5.72
CA ALA A 299 14.02 3.84 5.24
C ALA A 299 13.69 3.04 3.98
N CYS A 300 12.51 2.42 3.93
CA CYS A 300 12.05 1.70 2.75
C CYS A 300 11.82 2.65 1.56
N ALA A 301 11.26 3.83 1.81
CA ALA A 301 11.07 4.86 0.80
C ALA A 301 12.42 5.34 0.25
N LEU A 302 13.39 5.64 1.11
CA LEU A 302 14.75 6.03 0.70
C LEU A 302 15.42 4.95 -0.17
N LEU A 303 15.44 3.70 0.31
CA LEU A 303 16.01 2.58 -0.44
C LEU A 303 15.32 2.39 -1.78
N SER A 304 13.99 2.49 -1.82
CA SER A 304 13.24 2.37 -3.06
C SER A 304 13.58 3.50 -4.05
N ALA A 305 13.74 4.74 -3.58
CA ALA A 305 14.13 5.87 -4.42
C ALA A 305 15.54 5.69 -5.01
N ILE A 306 16.49 5.20 -4.22
CA ILE A 306 17.86 4.88 -4.67
C ILE A 306 17.80 3.82 -5.79
N VAL A 307 17.06 2.72 -5.57
CA VAL A 307 16.92 1.67 -6.59
C VAL A 307 16.23 2.20 -7.84
N THR A 308 15.16 2.99 -7.70
CA THR A 308 14.46 3.61 -8.82
C THR A 308 15.37 4.52 -9.65
N TYR A 309 16.31 5.23 -9.01
CA TYR A 309 17.28 6.06 -9.71
C TYR A 309 18.20 5.21 -10.61
N THR A 310 18.60 4.02 -10.15
CA THR A 310 19.46 3.08 -10.91
C THR A 310 18.75 2.29 -12.00
N MET A 311 17.42 2.34 -12.07
CA MET A 311 16.66 1.62 -13.11
C MET A 311 16.90 2.25 -14.47
N ASP A 312 16.98 1.44 -15.52
CA ASP A 312 16.82 1.92 -16.89
C ASP A 312 15.42 1.52 -17.39
N LEU A 313 14.52 2.50 -17.48
CA LEU A 313 13.16 2.25 -17.96
C LEU A 313 13.13 2.67 -19.44
N PRO A 314 12.79 1.75 -20.36
CA PRO A 314 12.79 2.07 -21.78
C PRO A 314 11.83 3.23 -22.03
N ASP A 315 12.32 4.29 -22.67
CA ASP A 315 11.46 5.35 -23.15
C ASP A 315 10.48 4.75 -24.14
N ALA A 316 9.21 5.13 -23.99
CA ALA A 316 8.11 4.66 -24.81
C ALA A 316 8.38 5.05 -26.27
N ARG A 317 9.09 4.19 -27.01
CA ARG A 317 9.20 4.31 -28.46
C ARG A 317 7.80 4.07 -28.99
N SER A 318 7.15 5.16 -29.40
CA SER A 318 5.88 5.18 -30.11
C SER A 318 6.00 4.34 -31.38
N ARG A 319 5.83 3.01 -31.29
CA ARG A 319 5.41 2.24 -32.45
C ARG A 319 3.90 2.46 -32.57
N PRO A 320 3.40 3.04 -33.68
CA PRO A 320 1.97 3.18 -33.89
C PRO A 320 1.35 1.79 -33.85
N LEU A 321 0.25 1.64 -33.11
CA LEU A 321 -0.47 0.39 -32.98
C LEU A 321 -1.01 -0.04 -34.36
N ILE A 322 -0.63 -1.23 -34.80
CA ILE A 322 -1.52 -2.08 -35.61
C ILE A 322 -2.43 -2.76 -34.58
N GLU A 323 -3.63 -2.19 -34.47
CA GLU A 323 -4.84 -2.70 -33.81
C GLU A 323 -4.82 -2.94 -32.28
N PRO A 324 -5.89 -2.55 -31.56
CA PRO A 324 -6.15 -3.07 -30.24
C PRO A 324 -6.42 -4.59 -30.34
N LEU A 325 -5.74 -5.40 -29.53
CA LEU A 325 -6.01 -6.85 -29.37
C LEU A 325 -7.35 -7.13 -28.64
N LEU A 326 -8.13 -6.09 -28.36
CA LEU A 326 -9.49 -6.14 -27.83
C LEU A 326 -10.43 -5.61 -28.93
N VAL A 327 -11.06 -6.55 -29.62
CA VAL A 327 -12.36 -6.37 -30.28
C VAL A 327 -13.34 -7.26 -29.54
#